data_AF-A0A0K2ZQD4-F1
#
_entry.id   AF-A0A0K2ZQD4-F1
#
_cell.length_a   1.000
_cell.length_b   1.000
_cell.length_c   1.000
_cell.angle_alpha   90.00
_cell.angle_beta   90.00
_cell.angle_gamma   90.00
#
_symmetry.space_group_name_H-M   'P 1'
#
loop_
_entity.id
_entity.type
_entity.pdbx_description
1 polymer ?
#
loop_
_entity_poly.entity_id
_entity_poly.type
_entity_poly.pdbx_seq_one_letter_code
_entity_poly.pdbx_strand_id
1 'polypeptide(L)'
;MPTLRRFPVLPMLCALVVLGAAPPASADMFGSPEEVARSWVGHDASELMMQWPVDRGLYTSENTETHETAYTYNFGIDAHYRTDYWTTDGPLMGVDHGTPLYRQEEHSQTTFVPTEHHCEVTFVANADGIITRYDFAGSKCNPYFLDWGRPKKKKK
;
A
#
# COMPACT_ATOMS: atom_id res chain seq x y z
N MET A 1 -47.18 50.71 -41.62
CA MET A 1 -47.87 51.21 -40.40
C MET A 1 -49.27 50.60 -40.40
N PRO A 2 -49.81 50.04 -39.30
CA PRO A 2 -49.75 50.61 -37.95
C PRO A 2 -49.39 49.64 -36.78
N THR A 3 -48.76 50.25 -35.76
CA THR A 3 -48.90 50.13 -34.28
C THR A 3 -48.90 48.80 -33.51
N LEU A 4 -47.80 48.58 -32.77
CA LEU A 4 -47.69 48.45 -31.29
C LEU A 4 -48.81 47.74 -30.50
N ARG A 5 -48.41 46.69 -29.75
CA ARG A 5 -48.63 46.61 -28.28
C ARG A 5 -47.74 45.54 -27.61
N ARG A 6 -46.87 46.03 -26.70
CA ARG A 6 -46.25 45.26 -25.60
C ARG A 6 -47.33 44.97 -24.55
N PHE A 7 -47.23 43.83 -23.84
CA PHE A 7 -47.18 43.79 -22.36
C PHE A 7 -46.63 42.42 -21.88
N PRO A 8 -45.95 42.37 -20.71
CA PRO A 8 -45.04 41.31 -20.26
C PRO A 8 -45.65 40.43 -19.16
N VAL A 9 -45.15 39.19 -18.95
CA VAL A 9 -45.02 38.56 -17.62
C VAL A 9 -43.86 37.54 -17.67
N LEU A 10 -43.16 37.47 -16.53
CA LEU A 10 -41.87 36.91 -16.16
C LEU A 10 -41.63 35.38 -16.36
N PRO A 11 -40.36 34.94 -16.21
CA PRO A 11 -39.82 33.66 -16.64
C PRO A 11 -39.94 32.61 -15.54
N MET A 12 -40.15 31.35 -15.92
CA MET A 12 -39.95 30.22 -15.00
C MET A 12 -38.59 29.59 -15.32
N LEU A 13 -37.59 29.99 -14.52
CA LEU A 13 -36.31 29.31 -14.40
C LEU A 13 -36.55 27.88 -13.92
N CYS A 14 -36.38 26.89 -14.79
CA CYS A 14 -35.96 25.56 -14.37
C CYS A 14 -34.46 25.47 -14.61
N ALA A 15 -33.70 25.82 -13.56
CA ALA A 15 -32.28 25.49 -13.48
C ALA A 15 -32.17 23.96 -13.49
N LEU A 16 -31.84 23.40 -14.65
CA LEU A 16 -31.36 22.04 -14.75
C LEU A 16 -30.06 21.98 -13.95
N VAL A 17 -30.16 21.32 -12.80
CA VAL A 17 -29.04 20.91 -11.96
C VAL A 17 -28.02 20.27 -12.88
N VAL A 18 -26.88 20.93 -13.02
CA VAL A 18 -25.67 20.33 -13.56
C VAL A 18 -25.40 19.13 -12.66
N LEU A 19 -25.80 17.94 -13.13
CA LEU A 19 -25.24 16.69 -12.66
C LEU A 19 -23.76 16.80 -12.97
N GLY A 20 -23.00 17.31 -12.00
CA GLY A 20 -21.55 17.22 -12.01
C GLY A 20 -21.26 15.74 -12.11
N ALA A 21 -20.86 15.29 -13.30
CA ALA A 21 -20.15 14.05 -13.44
C ALA A 21 -18.97 14.16 -12.48
N ALA A 22 -19.09 13.52 -11.31
CA ALA A 22 -17.93 13.26 -10.48
C ALA A 22 -16.94 12.58 -11.43
N PRO A 23 -15.70 13.10 -11.56
CA PRO A 23 -14.70 12.39 -12.33
C PRO A 23 -14.67 10.96 -11.79
N PRO A 24 -14.64 9.93 -12.66
CA PRO A 24 -14.48 8.57 -12.19
C PRO A 24 -13.27 8.59 -11.25
N ALA A 25 -13.50 8.24 -10.00
CA ALA A 25 -12.44 8.12 -9.02
C ALA A 25 -11.37 7.25 -9.67
N SER A 26 -10.21 7.86 -9.90
CA SER A 26 -9.06 7.29 -10.59
C SER A 26 -8.58 6.08 -9.79
N ALA A 27 -9.16 4.91 -10.07
CA ALA A 27 -8.70 3.64 -9.52
C ALA A 27 -7.31 3.25 -10.04
N ASP A 28 -6.82 3.96 -11.07
CA ASP A 28 -5.46 3.85 -11.63
C ASP A 28 -4.49 4.93 -11.09
N MET A 29 -4.81 5.64 -9.99
CA MET A 29 -3.95 6.76 -9.56
C MET A 29 -2.58 6.33 -9.02
N PHE A 30 -2.43 5.06 -8.68
CA PHE A 30 -1.20 4.49 -8.15
C PHE A 30 -0.68 3.47 -9.17
N GLY A 31 0.30 3.90 -9.97
CA GLY A 31 0.99 3.03 -10.91
C GLY A 31 1.60 1.79 -10.24
N SER A 32 2.05 0.83 -11.04
CA SER A 32 2.64 -0.41 -10.49
C SER A 32 3.82 -0.10 -9.56
N PRO A 33 4.14 -0.97 -8.59
CA PRO A 33 5.32 -0.80 -7.73
C PRO A 33 6.60 -0.51 -8.50
N GLU A 34 6.79 -1.16 -9.65
CA GLU A 34 7.90 -0.89 -10.55
C GLU A 34 7.86 0.52 -11.15
N GLU A 35 6.68 1.06 -11.48
CA GLU A 35 6.56 2.45 -11.93
C GLU A 35 6.91 3.45 -10.83
N VAL A 36 6.53 3.15 -9.58
CA VAL A 36 6.93 3.95 -8.42
C VAL A 36 8.45 3.88 -8.24
N ALA A 37 9.05 2.68 -8.24
CA ALA A 37 10.50 2.52 -8.13
C ALA A 37 11.24 3.22 -9.28
N ARG A 38 10.79 3.04 -10.52
CA ARG A 38 11.35 3.71 -11.70
C ARG A 38 11.30 5.23 -11.58
N SER A 39 10.24 5.78 -10.97
CA SER A 39 10.11 7.24 -10.83
C SER A 39 11.20 7.88 -9.97
N TRP A 40 11.88 7.10 -9.11
CA TRP A 40 12.98 7.56 -8.28
C TRP A 40 14.33 7.65 -8.99
N VAL A 41 14.48 7.07 -10.18
CA VAL A 41 15.71 7.21 -10.96
C VAL A 41 15.92 8.69 -11.33
N GLY A 42 17.11 9.20 -11.05
CA GLY A 42 17.50 10.60 -11.22
C GLY A 42 17.19 11.50 -10.02
N HIS A 43 16.59 10.96 -8.95
CA HIS A 43 16.36 11.67 -7.70
C HIS A 43 17.45 11.40 -6.67
N ASP A 44 17.50 12.27 -5.66
CA ASP A 44 18.46 12.18 -4.56
C ASP A 44 18.05 11.09 -3.57
N ALA A 45 19.02 10.26 -3.16
CA ALA A 45 18.79 9.20 -2.19
C ALA A 45 18.38 9.74 -0.80
N SER A 46 18.82 10.95 -0.43
CA SER A 46 18.35 11.60 0.80
C SER A 46 16.86 11.97 0.69
N GLU A 47 16.37 12.35 -0.49
CA GLU A 47 14.94 12.59 -0.72
C GLU A 47 14.15 11.28 -0.58
N LEU A 48 14.69 10.17 -1.08
CA LEU A 48 14.12 8.85 -0.92
C LEU A 48 14.02 8.49 0.57
N MET A 49 15.11 8.60 1.33
CA MET A 49 15.15 8.27 2.76
C MET A 49 14.23 9.12 3.64
N MET A 50 13.93 10.36 3.23
CA MET A 50 12.96 11.21 3.95
C MET A 50 11.50 10.80 3.71
N GLN A 51 11.21 10.13 2.60
CA GLN A 51 9.84 9.76 2.21
C GLN A 51 9.54 8.28 2.46
N TRP A 52 10.55 7.42 2.32
CA TRP A 52 10.44 5.98 2.47
C TRP A 52 10.81 5.54 3.88
N PRO A 53 10.08 4.59 4.47
CA PRO A 53 10.29 4.16 5.85
C PRO A 53 11.66 3.49 6.02
N VAL A 54 12.44 4.00 6.96
CA VAL A 54 13.79 3.51 7.31
C VAL A 54 13.71 2.36 8.33
N ASP A 55 12.62 2.30 9.10
CA ASP A 55 12.38 1.35 10.19
C ASP A 55 11.88 -0.03 9.70
N ARG A 56 11.47 -0.14 8.44
CA ARG A 56 10.88 -1.34 7.83
C ARG A 56 11.92 -2.17 7.08
N GLY A 57 13.02 -2.53 7.74
CA GLY A 57 14.02 -3.42 7.14
C GLY A 57 14.85 -2.78 6.02
N LEU A 58 15.26 -1.51 6.19
CA LEU A 58 16.25 -0.89 5.31
C LEU A 58 17.64 -1.47 5.56
N TYR A 59 18.29 -1.91 4.50
CA TYR A 59 19.69 -2.31 4.48
C TYR A 59 20.47 -1.41 3.52
N THR A 60 21.60 -0.87 3.99
CA THR A 60 22.48 -0.07 3.15
C THR A 60 23.79 -0.82 2.93
N SER A 61 24.24 -0.89 1.68
CA SER A 61 25.56 -1.40 1.34
C SER A 61 26.29 -0.42 0.43
N GLU A 62 27.59 -0.27 0.63
CA GLU A 62 28.43 0.63 -0.17
C GLU A 62 29.45 -0.20 -0.93
N ASN A 63 29.57 0.08 -2.23
CA ASN A 63 30.63 -0.47 -3.05
C ASN A 63 31.79 0.52 -3.09
N THR A 64 32.89 0.17 -2.42
CA THR A 64 34.07 1.04 -2.30
C THR A 64 34.84 1.22 -3.61
N GLU A 65 34.64 0.36 -4.60
CA GLU A 65 35.30 0.45 -5.91
C GLU A 65 34.54 1.37 -6.87
N THR A 66 33.21 1.28 -6.89
CA THR A 66 32.37 2.10 -7.76
C THR A 66 31.85 3.38 -7.09
N HIS A 67 32.08 3.51 -5.76
CA HIS A 67 31.52 4.57 -4.92
C HIS A 67 29.98 4.65 -5.00
N GLU A 68 29.33 3.50 -5.21
CA GLU A 68 27.89 3.41 -5.26
C GLU A 68 27.33 2.98 -3.91
N THR A 69 26.16 3.49 -3.56
CA THR A 69 25.44 3.10 -2.35
C THR A 69 24.11 2.46 -2.74
N ALA A 70 23.88 1.23 -2.30
CA ALA A 70 22.64 0.51 -2.49
C ALA A 70 21.78 0.58 -1.23
N TYR A 71 20.53 1.02 -1.39
CA TYR A 71 19.50 1.12 -0.37
C TYR A 71 18.42 0.07 -0.65
N THR A 72 18.43 -1.02 0.11
CA THR A 72 17.51 -2.14 -0.03
C THR A 72 16.40 -2.05 1.01
N TYR A 73 15.15 -1.95 0.57
CA TYR A 73 13.98 -1.97 1.42
C TYR A 73 13.29 -3.34 1.34
N ASN A 74 13.11 -3.96 2.50
CA ASN A 74 12.50 -5.28 2.62
C ASN A 74 11.11 -5.20 3.23
N PHE A 75 10.11 -5.58 2.45
CA PHE A 75 8.71 -5.57 2.85
C PHE A 75 8.22 -6.99 3.03
N GLY A 76 7.80 -7.27 4.25
CA GLY A 76 7.50 -8.61 4.69
C GLY A 76 6.77 -8.64 6.02
N ILE A 77 6.55 -9.86 6.50
CA ILE A 77 6.08 -10.10 7.85
C ILE A 77 7.32 -10.40 8.69
N ASP A 78 7.56 -9.58 9.71
CA ASP A 78 8.62 -9.84 10.68
C ASP A 78 8.34 -11.12 11.45
N ALA A 79 9.41 -11.79 11.89
CA ALA A 79 9.30 -12.96 12.74
C ALA A 79 8.48 -12.63 13.99
N HIS A 80 7.47 -13.46 14.27
CA HIS A 80 6.58 -13.28 15.40
C HIS A 80 6.12 -14.63 15.95
N TYR A 81 5.60 -14.63 17.17
CA TYR A 81 4.94 -15.80 17.73
C TYR A 81 3.44 -15.66 17.53
N ARG A 82 2.82 -16.68 16.95
CA ARG A 82 1.36 -16.80 16.82
C ARG A 82 0.86 -17.83 17.81
N THR A 83 -0.24 -17.55 18.49
CA THR A 83 -0.92 -18.55 19.31
C THR A 83 -2.12 -19.07 18.54
N ASP A 84 -2.10 -20.37 18.24
CA ASP A 84 -3.18 -21.07 17.59
C ASP A 84 -4.11 -21.66 18.66
N TYR A 85 -5.42 -21.49 18.50
CA TYR A 85 -6.43 -22.00 19.41
C TYR A 85 -7.36 -22.97 18.68
N TRP A 86 -7.68 -24.09 19.32
CA TRP A 86 -8.67 -25.03 18.80
C TRP A 86 -9.40 -25.74 19.95
N THR A 87 -10.57 -26.31 19.67
CA THR A 87 -11.32 -27.10 20.64
C THR A 87 -11.39 -28.55 20.20
N THR A 88 -11.40 -29.46 21.17
CA THR A 88 -11.69 -30.88 20.95
C THR A 88 -12.82 -31.31 21.87
N ASP A 89 -13.63 -32.26 21.40
CA ASP A 89 -14.58 -32.95 22.25
C ASP A 89 -13.83 -33.82 23.25
N GLY A 90 -13.93 -33.45 24.52
CA GLY A 90 -13.48 -34.21 25.66
C GLY A 90 -14.54 -35.23 26.12
N PRO A 91 -14.56 -35.63 27.40
CA PRO A 91 -15.46 -36.67 27.88
C PRO A 91 -16.94 -36.28 27.75
N LEU A 92 -17.78 -37.30 27.55
CA LEU A 92 -19.24 -37.15 27.54
C LEU A 92 -19.73 -36.61 28.88
N MET A 93 -20.41 -35.49 28.86
CA MET A 93 -20.98 -34.81 30.03
C MET A 93 -22.43 -35.21 30.28
N GLY A 94 -23.15 -35.64 29.24
CA GLY A 94 -24.54 -36.07 29.35
C GLY A 94 -25.20 -36.25 27.99
N VAL A 95 -26.51 -36.51 27.99
CA VAL A 95 -27.32 -36.59 26.78
C VAL A 95 -28.54 -35.70 26.97
N ASP A 96 -28.77 -34.78 26.05
CA ASP A 96 -29.94 -33.90 26.03
C ASP A 96 -30.83 -34.25 24.83
N HIS A 97 -32.08 -34.64 25.08
CA HIS A 97 -33.04 -35.09 24.06
C HIS A 97 -32.48 -36.12 23.04
N GLY A 98 -31.60 -37.01 23.50
CA GLY A 98 -30.95 -38.03 22.64
C GLY A 98 -29.65 -37.57 21.96
N THR A 99 -29.25 -36.31 22.12
CA THR A 99 -28.00 -35.75 21.60
C THR A 99 -26.90 -35.80 22.66
N PRO A 100 -25.75 -36.45 22.40
CA PRO A 100 -24.64 -36.47 23.34
C PRO A 100 -24.00 -35.08 23.47
N LEU A 101 -23.77 -34.66 24.71
CA LEU A 101 -23.07 -33.41 25.05
C LEU A 101 -21.68 -33.75 25.55
N TYR A 102 -20.65 -33.26 24.87
CA TYR A 102 -19.25 -33.43 25.25
C TYR A 102 -18.71 -32.17 25.92
N ARG A 103 -17.79 -32.34 26.88
CA ARG A 103 -17.01 -31.22 27.40
C ARG A 103 -16.14 -30.67 26.27
N GLN A 104 -16.17 -29.37 26.01
CA GLN A 104 -15.18 -28.77 25.11
C GLN A 104 -13.87 -28.58 25.87
N GLU A 105 -12.80 -29.17 25.35
CA GLU A 105 -11.44 -28.94 25.83
C GLU A 105 -10.78 -27.92 24.90
N GLU A 106 -10.38 -26.79 25.48
CA GLU A 106 -9.67 -25.73 24.75
C GLU A 106 -8.17 -26.03 24.76
N HIS A 107 -7.56 -25.92 23.59
CA HIS A 107 -6.13 -26.06 23.41
C HIS A 107 -5.55 -24.77 22.88
N SER A 108 -4.28 -24.54 23.22
CA SER A 108 -3.49 -23.50 22.60
C SER A 108 -2.07 -23.99 22.32
N GLN A 109 -1.49 -23.51 21.23
CA GLN A 109 -0.10 -23.75 20.90
C GLN A 109 0.53 -22.45 20.40
N THR A 110 1.68 -22.12 20.99
CA THR A 110 2.51 -21.03 20.48
C THR A 110 3.41 -21.58 19.38
N THR A 111 3.24 -21.05 18.17
CA THR A 111 4.03 -21.40 16.99
C THR A 111 4.91 -20.22 16.60
N PHE A 112 6.20 -20.49 16.37
CA PHE A 112 7.11 -19.48 15.83
C PHE A 112 6.86 -19.34 14.32
N VAL A 113 6.57 -18.11 13.89
CA VAL A 113 6.42 -17.75 12.48
C VAL A 113 7.70 -17.01 12.07
N PRO A 114 8.52 -17.58 11.16
CA PRO A 114 9.75 -16.93 10.71
C PRO A 114 9.46 -15.70 9.83
N THR A 115 10.47 -14.85 9.62
CA THR A 115 10.35 -13.70 8.72
C THR A 115 10.04 -14.15 7.30
N GLU A 116 9.06 -13.50 6.66
CA GLU A 116 8.71 -13.73 5.25
C GLU A 116 8.90 -12.43 4.45
N HIS A 117 9.83 -12.43 3.49
CA HIS A 117 10.03 -11.32 2.57
C HIS A 117 9.09 -11.46 1.36
N HIS A 118 8.14 -10.53 1.23
CA HIS A 118 7.15 -10.52 0.15
C HIS A 118 7.57 -9.63 -1.02
N CYS A 119 8.42 -8.65 -0.74
CA CYS A 119 8.94 -7.71 -1.70
C CYS A 119 10.26 -7.11 -1.22
N GLU A 120 11.22 -6.99 -2.12
CA GLU A 120 12.49 -6.30 -1.93
C GLU A 120 12.68 -5.32 -3.10
N VAL A 121 13.11 -4.10 -2.78
CA VAL A 121 13.56 -3.13 -3.78
C VAL A 121 14.89 -2.55 -3.36
N THR A 122 15.81 -2.49 -4.31
CA THR A 122 17.13 -1.92 -4.10
C THR A 122 17.29 -0.71 -5.00
N PHE A 123 17.49 0.46 -4.41
CA PHE A 123 17.87 1.67 -5.14
C PHE A 123 19.38 1.83 -5.08
N VAL A 124 20.04 1.99 -6.22
CA VAL A 124 21.48 2.24 -6.25
C VAL A 124 21.74 3.70 -6.62
N ALA A 125 22.38 4.41 -5.71
CA ALA A 125 22.87 5.76 -5.90
C ALA A 125 24.34 5.78 -6.27
N ASN A 126 24.75 6.75 -7.09
CA ASN A 126 26.15 7.02 -7.38
C ASN A 126 26.83 7.81 -6.25
N ALA A 127 28.10 8.16 -6.44
CA ALA A 127 28.88 8.95 -5.49
C ALA A 127 28.28 10.33 -5.16
N ASP A 128 27.46 10.90 -6.06
CA ASP A 128 26.77 12.17 -5.84
C ASP A 128 25.45 12.00 -5.05
N GLY A 129 25.10 10.77 -4.66
CA GLY A 129 23.84 10.45 -4.00
C GLY A 129 22.64 10.42 -4.94
N ILE A 130 22.84 10.39 -6.25
CA ILE A 130 21.76 10.34 -7.25
C ILE A 130 21.47 8.88 -7.60
N ILE A 131 20.20 8.48 -7.49
CA ILE A 131 19.72 7.14 -7.84
C ILE A 131 19.87 6.94 -9.36
N THR A 132 20.70 5.98 -9.77
CA THR A 132 20.98 5.69 -11.18
C THR A 132 20.22 4.47 -11.70
N ARG A 133 19.92 3.52 -10.81
CA ARG A 133 19.18 2.29 -11.13
C ARG A 133 18.43 1.78 -9.92
N TYR A 134 17.50 0.86 -10.18
CA TYR A 134 16.82 0.09 -9.15
C TYR A 134 16.74 -1.38 -9.56
N ASP A 135 16.66 -2.26 -8.58
CA ASP A 135 16.34 -3.68 -8.74
C ASP A 135 15.10 -4.00 -7.90
N PHE A 136 14.33 -4.97 -8.35
CA PHE A 136 13.03 -5.31 -7.78
C PHE A 136 12.87 -6.83 -7.73
N ALA A 137 12.72 -7.36 -6.53
CA ALA A 137 12.59 -8.79 -6.29
C ALA A 137 11.35 -9.07 -5.43
N GLY A 138 10.34 -9.74 -6.00
CA GLY A 138 9.17 -10.17 -5.25
C GLY A 138 7.88 -10.15 -6.06
N SER A 139 6.89 -10.95 -5.63
CA SER A 139 5.61 -11.11 -6.34
C SER A 139 4.44 -10.37 -5.67
N LYS A 140 4.62 -9.81 -4.46
CA LYS A 140 3.54 -9.24 -3.63
C LYS A 140 3.85 -7.81 -3.15
N CYS A 141 4.39 -6.98 -4.02
CA CYS A 141 4.82 -5.61 -3.70
C CYS A 141 3.70 -4.56 -3.73
N ASN A 142 2.59 -4.84 -4.44
CA ASN A 142 1.49 -3.90 -4.61
C ASN A 142 0.98 -3.26 -3.32
N PRO A 143 0.63 -3.99 -2.24
CA PRO A 143 0.03 -3.36 -1.06
C PRO A 143 0.99 -2.45 -0.29
N TYR A 144 2.30 -2.53 -0.56
CA TYR A 144 3.33 -1.84 0.19
C TYR A 144 3.79 -0.54 -0.50
N PHE A 145 3.85 -0.52 -1.83
CA PHE A 145 4.44 0.60 -2.59
C PHE A 145 3.50 1.78 -2.84
N LEU A 146 2.19 1.57 -2.84
CA LEU A 146 1.22 2.59 -3.24
C LEU A 146 1.23 3.78 -2.26
N ASP A 147 1.56 3.53 -1.00
CA ASP A 147 1.50 4.53 0.08
C ASP A 147 2.84 5.21 0.39
N TRP A 148 3.98 4.71 -0.13
CA TRP A 148 5.31 5.25 0.17
C TRP A 148 5.83 6.29 -0.81
N GLY A 149 5.02 6.60 -1.83
CA GLY A 149 5.11 7.85 -2.54
C GLY A 149 6.16 7.89 -3.67
N ARG A 150 5.84 8.74 -4.65
CA ARG A 150 6.72 9.13 -5.75
C ARG A 150 7.55 10.35 -5.32
N PRO A 151 8.69 10.61 -5.98
CA PRO A 151 9.47 11.81 -5.68
C PRO A 151 8.61 13.07 -5.79
N LYS A 152 8.87 14.05 -4.92
CA LYS A 152 8.13 15.30 -4.97
C LYS A 152 8.64 16.09 -6.15
N LYS A 153 7.73 16.60 -6.98
CA LYS A 153 8.10 17.51 -8.07
C LYS A 153 8.87 18.69 -7.46
N LYS A 154 10.14 18.86 -7.83
CA LYS A 154 10.89 20.07 -7.49
C LYS A 154 10.09 21.26 -8.01
N LYS A 155 9.65 22.14 -7.09
CA LYS A 155 9.05 23.42 -7.49
C LYS A 155 10.14 24.18 -8.24
N LYS A 156 9.90 24.46 -9.52
CA LYS A 156 10.73 25.35 -10.33
C LYS A 156 10.71 26.76 -9.74
#